data_AF-A0A0G4M785-F1
#
_entry.id   AF-A0A0G4M785-F1
#
_cell.length_a   1.000
_cell.length_b   1.000
_cell.length_c   1.000
_cell.angle_alpha   90.00
_cell.angle_beta   90.00
_cell.angle_gamma   90.00
#
_symmetry.space_group_name_H-M   'P 1'
#
loop_
_entity.id
_entity.type
_entity.pdbx_description
1 polymer ?
#
loop_
_entity_poly.entity_id
_entity_poly.type
_entity_poly.pdbx_seq_one_letter_code
_entity_poly.pdbx_strand_id
1 'polypeptide(L)'
;LQTNDLLQRAEQVLENADKMGCRKFLTPTSLVAGNPKLNLAFVANLFNNHPCLDPITEEEKLEVEDFDAEGEREARVFTLWLNSLDVQPAVQSFFDDLRDGTILLQAYDKVIKGSVNQRHVNKRPAHGGEVSRFKAVENTNYAIELGKQNGFSLVGIQGADITDGQRTLTLGLVWQLMRKDITLTLSALAQRLGKREITDSEMGLKKMWVEEGWRGFMRGNGTNCIRIVPYSAVQFGSYNFYKRV
;
A
#
# COMPACT_ATOMS: atom_id res chain seq x y z
N LEU A 1 -14.67 -36.44 -7.40
CA LEU A 1 -14.64 -36.95 -8.79
C LEU A 1 -13.54 -38.00 -8.90
N GLN A 2 -13.82 -39.20 -9.40
CA GLN A 2 -12.83 -40.30 -9.56
C GLN A 2 -12.38 -40.51 -11.02
N THR A 3 -12.62 -39.54 -11.90
CA THR A 3 -12.25 -39.58 -13.33
C THR A 3 -10.74 -39.44 -13.51
N ASN A 4 -10.12 -40.34 -14.27
CA ASN A 4 -8.68 -40.37 -14.51
C ASN A 4 -8.24 -39.34 -15.57
N ASP A 5 -9.03 -39.16 -16.63
CA ASP A 5 -8.72 -38.19 -17.68
C ASP A 5 -8.84 -36.75 -17.15
N LEU A 6 -7.78 -35.97 -17.29
CA LEU A 6 -7.68 -34.63 -16.72
C LEU A 6 -8.64 -33.65 -17.37
N LEU A 7 -8.84 -33.76 -18.69
CA LEU A 7 -9.68 -32.83 -19.43
C LEU A 7 -11.16 -33.11 -19.16
N GLN A 8 -11.54 -34.38 -19.12
CA GLN A 8 -12.88 -34.82 -18.75
C GLN A 8 -13.19 -34.49 -17.29
N ARG A 9 -12.22 -34.67 -16.38
CA ARG A 9 -12.37 -34.26 -14.98
C ARG A 9 -12.50 -32.75 -14.84
N ALA A 10 -11.76 -31.97 -15.63
CA ALA A 10 -11.86 -30.52 -15.66
C ALA A 10 -13.24 -30.05 -16.16
N GLU A 11 -13.80 -30.69 -17.19
CA GLU A 11 -15.19 -30.40 -17.61
C GLU A 11 -16.18 -30.73 -16.49
N GLN A 12 -16.07 -31.89 -15.83
CA GLN A 12 -16.93 -32.25 -14.71
C GLN A 12 -16.83 -31.26 -13.52
N VAL A 13 -15.63 -30.71 -13.26
CA VAL A 13 -15.45 -29.64 -12.27
C VAL A 13 -16.23 -28.39 -12.67
N LEU A 14 -16.15 -27.99 -13.94
CA LEU A 14 -16.84 -26.80 -14.44
C LEU A 14 -18.36 -27.01 -14.53
N GLU A 15 -18.84 -28.20 -14.87
CA GLU A 15 -20.26 -28.57 -14.78
C GLU A 15 -20.79 -28.48 -13.35
N ASN A 16 -20.01 -28.92 -12.36
CA ASN A 16 -20.39 -28.78 -10.95
C ASN A 16 -20.39 -27.32 -10.51
N ALA A 17 -19.42 -26.52 -10.99
CA ALA A 17 -19.43 -25.08 -10.74
C ALA A 17 -20.65 -24.40 -11.38
N ASP A 18 -21.11 -24.87 -12.55
CA ASP A 18 -22.27 -24.33 -13.26
C ASP A 18 -23.57 -24.53 -12.47
N LYS A 19 -23.73 -25.71 -11.84
CA LYS A 19 -24.86 -26.00 -10.93
C LYS A 19 -24.95 -25.01 -9.76
N MET A 20 -23.83 -24.42 -9.37
CA MET A 20 -23.73 -23.42 -8.31
C MET A 20 -23.70 -21.98 -8.85
N GLY A 21 -23.95 -21.77 -10.15
CA GLY A 21 -23.89 -20.46 -10.81
C GLY A 21 -22.47 -19.87 -10.92
N CYS A 22 -21.44 -20.70 -10.74
CA CYS A 22 -20.04 -20.30 -10.58
C CYS A 22 -19.13 -20.64 -11.77
N ARG A 23 -19.66 -21.18 -12.88
CA ARG A 23 -18.88 -21.46 -14.11
C ARG A 23 -18.57 -20.16 -14.85
N LYS A 24 -17.56 -19.43 -14.38
CA LYS A 24 -17.04 -18.21 -15.00
C LYS A 24 -15.53 -18.33 -15.23
N PHE A 25 -15.02 -17.62 -16.23
CA PHE A 25 -13.58 -17.44 -16.55
C PHE A 25 -12.82 -18.65 -17.10
N LEU A 26 -13.11 -19.88 -16.64
CA LEU A 26 -12.36 -21.08 -17.02
C LEU A 26 -13.02 -21.90 -18.15
N THR A 27 -12.16 -22.58 -18.88
CA THR A 27 -12.46 -23.70 -19.79
C THR A 27 -11.69 -24.94 -19.30
N PRO A 28 -12.09 -26.18 -19.67
CA PRO A 28 -11.36 -27.37 -19.25
C PRO A 28 -9.88 -27.32 -19.62
N THR A 29 -9.60 -26.82 -20.83
CA THR A 29 -8.24 -26.64 -21.33
C THR A 29 -7.42 -25.65 -20.51
N SER A 30 -7.99 -24.50 -20.12
CA SER A 30 -7.27 -23.49 -19.33
C SER A 30 -7.09 -23.91 -17.86
N LEU A 31 -8.01 -24.72 -17.33
CA LEU A 31 -7.91 -25.34 -16.02
C LEU A 31 -6.79 -26.39 -15.98
N VAL A 32 -6.74 -27.32 -16.95
CA VAL A 32 -5.67 -28.33 -17.04
C VAL A 32 -4.32 -27.70 -17.36
N ALA A 33 -4.29 -26.65 -18.18
CA ALA A 33 -3.08 -25.90 -18.48
C ALA A 33 -2.53 -25.10 -17.27
N GLY A 34 -3.27 -25.02 -16.16
CA GLY A 34 -2.80 -24.39 -14.92
C GLY A 34 -2.65 -22.88 -15.03
N ASN A 35 -3.50 -22.18 -15.78
CA ASN A 35 -3.38 -20.73 -15.92
C ASN A 35 -3.63 -20.03 -14.55
N PRO A 36 -2.61 -19.37 -13.95
CA PRO A 36 -2.71 -18.89 -12.57
C PRO A 36 -3.73 -17.76 -12.41
N LYS A 37 -3.89 -16.90 -13.41
CA LYS A 37 -4.85 -15.78 -13.36
C LYS A 37 -6.29 -16.26 -13.47
N LEU A 38 -6.57 -17.17 -14.41
CA LEU A 38 -7.91 -17.69 -14.63
C LEU A 38 -8.35 -18.61 -13.48
N ASN A 39 -7.43 -19.42 -12.94
CA ASN A 39 -7.71 -20.26 -11.77
C ASN A 39 -7.98 -19.40 -10.53
N LEU A 40 -7.21 -18.33 -10.29
CA LEU A 40 -7.47 -17.42 -9.18
C LEU A 40 -8.84 -16.73 -9.31
N ALA A 41 -9.19 -16.27 -10.52
CA ALA A 41 -10.49 -15.65 -10.78
C ALA A 41 -11.67 -16.63 -10.53
N PHE A 42 -11.51 -17.89 -10.92
CA PHE A 42 -12.50 -18.93 -10.67
C PHE A 42 -12.68 -19.22 -9.18
N VAL A 43 -11.60 -19.37 -8.42
CA VAL A 43 -11.65 -19.61 -6.96
C VAL A 43 -12.25 -18.42 -6.22
N ALA A 44 -11.87 -17.20 -6.58
CA ALA A 44 -12.47 -15.99 -6.01
C ALA A 44 -13.99 -15.94 -6.27
N ASN A 45 -14.42 -16.24 -7.49
CA ASN A 45 -15.84 -16.31 -7.82
C ASN A 45 -16.57 -17.39 -6.99
N LEU A 46 -15.94 -18.54 -6.71
CA LEU A 46 -16.53 -19.58 -5.87
C LEU A 46 -16.67 -19.11 -4.41
N PHE A 47 -15.60 -18.57 -3.81
CA PHE A 47 -15.60 -18.10 -2.42
C PHE A 47 -16.66 -17.03 -2.18
N ASN A 48 -16.83 -16.12 -3.12
CA ASN A 48 -17.74 -15.00 -2.95
C ASN A 48 -19.22 -15.36 -3.10
N ASN A 49 -19.55 -16.37 -3.91
CA ASN A 49 -20.93 -16.85 -4.03
C ASN A 49 -21.25 -17.94 -3.00
N HIS A 50 -20.26 -18.69 -2.55
CA HIS A 50 -20.39 -19.82 -1.62
C HIS A 50 -19.21 -19.84 -0.63
N PRO A 51 -19.15 -18.89 0.33
CA PRO A 51 -18.03 -18.81 1.28
C PRO A 51 -17.99 -20.00 2.25
N CYS A 52 -19.14 -20.66 2.46
CA CYS A 52 -19.28 -21.81 3.38
C CYS A 52 -18.75 -21.51 4.80
N LEU A 53 -18.90 -20.25 5.24
CA LEU A 53 -18.59 -19.82 6.59
C LEU A 53 -19.88 -19.64 7.38
N ASP A 54 -19.88 -20.05 8.64
CA ASP A 54 -20.98 -19.79 9.55
C ASP A 54 -21.15 -18.28 9.77
N PRO A 55 -22.38 -17.79 9.99
CA PRO A 55 -22.59 -16.40 10.38
C PRO A 55 -21.80 -16.11 11.65
N ILE A 56 -21.02 -15.03 11.63
CA ILE A 56 -20.22 -14.59 12.78
C ILE A 56 -21.17 -14.38 13.96
N THR A 57 -20.93 -15.07 15.08
CA THR A 57 -21.70 -14.89 16.32
C THR A 57 -21.35 -13.54 16.96
N GLU A 58 -22.26 -12.94 17.74
CA GLU A 58 -21.98 -11.64 18.41
C GLU A 58 -20.77 -11.72 19.37
N GLU A 59 -20.38 -12.93 19.79
CA GLU A 59 -19.21 -13.21 20.63
C GLU A 59 -17.90 -13.30 19.82
N GLU A 60 -17.99 -13.64 18.53
CA GLU A 60 -16.88 -13.68 17.56
C GLU A 60 -16.79 -12.39 16.73
N LYS A 61 -17.75 -11.47 16.88
CA LYS A 61 -17.57 -10.09 16.46
C LYS A 61 -16.38 -9.55 17.21
N LEU A 62 -15.23 -9.53 16.53
CA LEU A 62 -14.13 -8.65 16.88
C LEU A 62 -14.75 -7.29 17.18
N GLU A 63 -14.52 -6.78 18.40
CA GLU A 63 -14.74 -5.36 18.68
C GLU A 63 -13.87 -4.60 17.69
N VAL A 64 -14.46 -4.25 16.56
CA VAL A 64 -13.83 -3.34 15.61
C VAL A 64 -13.86 -2.01 16.34
N GLU A 65 -12.72 -1.64 16.95
CA GLU A 65 -12.47 -0.26 17.38
C GLU A 65 -13.00 0.67 16.29
N ASP A 66 -13.80 1.67 16.69
CA ASP A 66 -14.48 2.61 15.80
C ASP A 66 -13.61 2.89 14.58
N PHE A 67 -14.07 2.36 13.44
CA PHE A 67 -13.34 2.29 12.19
C PHE A 67 -12.78 3.67 11.86
N ASP A 68 -11.50 3.92 12.15
CA ASP A 68 -10.78 5.15 11.80
C ASP A 68 -10.64 5.19 10.27
N ALA A 69 -11.75 5.55 9.63
CA ALA A 69 -11.94 5.55 8.19
C ALA A 69 -10.97 6.54 7.50
N GLU A 70 -10.38 7.46 8.26
CA GLU A 70 -9.41 8.44 7.78
C GLU A 70 -7.99 7.86 7.84
N GLY A 71 -7.56 7.32 8.99
CA GLY A 71 -6.25 6.67 9.13
C GLY A 71 -6.06 5.48 8.19
N GLU A 72 -7.09 4.67 7.98
CA GLU A 72 -7.08 3.55 7.02
C GLU A 72 -7.04 4.02 5.55
N ARG A 73 -7.64 5.18 5.24
CA ARG A 73 -7.59 5.74 3.88
C ARG A 73 -6.20 6.30 3.58
N GLU A 74 -5.60 7.02 4.53
CA GLU A 74 -4.25 7.57 4.41
C GLU A 74 -3.21 6.48 4.27
N ALA A 75 -3.27 5.44 5.13
CA ALA A 75 -2.39 4.28 5.05
C ALA A 75 -2.42 3.62 3.66
N ARG A 76 -3.60 3.51 3.03
CA ARG A 76 -3.73 2.99 1.66
C ARG A 76 -3.08 3.87 0.62
N VAL A 77 -3.27 5.19 0.70
CA VAL A 77 -2.63 6.15 -0.21
C VAL A 77 -1.12 6.09 -0.07
N PHE A 78 -0.61 6.11 1.15
CA PHE A 78 0.82 6.03 1.41
C PHE A 78 1.42 4.70 1.00
N THR A 79 0.70 3.58 1.17
CA THR A 79 1.09 2.27 0.65
C THR A 79 1.28 2.30 -0.86
N LEU A 80 0.30 2.85 -1.59
CA LEU A 80 0.38 2.96 -3.05
C LEU A 80 1.54 3.86 -3.49
N TRP A 81 1.74 4.99 -2.81
CA TRP A 81 2.86 5.89 -3.11
C TRP A 81 4.22 5.25 -2.82
N LEU A 82 4.40 4.62 -1.66
CA LEU A 82 5.64 3.91 -1.33
C LEU A 82 5.94 2.82 -2.36
N ASN A 83 4.94 2.03 -2.74
CA ASN A 83 5.09 1.01 -3.77
C ASN A 83 5.43 1.62 -5.15
N SER A 84 4.94 2.83 -5.46
CA SER A 84 5.32 3.53 -6.70
C SER A 84 6.78 3.99 -6.75
N LEU A 85 7.43 4.13 -5.58
CA LEU A 85 8.87 4.40 -5.48
C LEU A 85 9.74 3.16 -5.69
N ASP A 86 9.13 1.99 -5.89
CA ASP A 86 9.80 0.70 -6.04
C ASP A 86 10.68 0.36 -4.83
N VAL A 87 10.05 0.39 -3.65
CA VAL A 87 10.60 -0.11 -2.39
C VAL A 87 10.46 -1.64 -2.30
N GLN A 88 11.40 -2.30 -1.62
CA GLN A 88 11.44 -3.75 -1.50
C GLN A 88 11.58 -4.18 -0.03
N PRO A 89 10.72 -5.08 0.49
CA PRO A 89 9.55 -5.66 -0.18
C PRO A 89 8.45 -4.61 -0.43
N ALA A 90 7.52 -4.94 -1.32
CA ALA A 90 6.32 -4.13 -1.52
C ALA A 90 5.48 -4.09 -0.22
N VAL A 91 4.99 -2.90 0.12
CA VAL A 91 4.15 -2.65 1.29
C VAL A 91 2.78 -3.28 1.05
N GLN A 92 2.36 -4.14 1.97
CA GLN A 92 1.05 -4.78 2.04
C GLN A 92 0.27 -4.31 3.28
N SER A 93 0.93 -4.26 4.43
CA SER A 93 0.40 -3.70 5.68
C SER A 93 1.22 -2.50 6.10
N PHE A 94 0.66 -1.30 5.91
CA PHE A 94 1.36 -0.03 6.15
C PHE A 94 1.97 0.07 7.56
N PHE A 95 1.23 -0.34 8.60
CA PHE A 95 1.67 -0.19 9.98
C PHE A 95 2.62 -1.31 10.44
N ASP A 96 2.65 -2.45 9.75
CA ASP A 96 3.51 -3.57 10.11
C ASP A 96 4.82 -3.55 9.30
N ASP A 97 4.72 -3.35 7.99
CA ASP A 97 5.86 -3.46 7.07
C ASP A 97 6.90 -2.36 7.27
N LEU A 98 6.50 -1.22 7.87
CA LEU A 98 7.38 -0.08 8.14
C LEU A 98 8.16 -0.19 9.45
N ARG A 99 7.81 -1.13 10.34
CA ARG A 99 8.36 -1.20 11.72
C ARG A 99 9.86 -1.45 11.78
N ASP A 100 10.41 -2.17 10.80
CA ASP A 100 11.85 -2.44 10.73
C ASP A 100 12.68 -1.26 10.17
N GLY A 101 12.01 -0.21 9.70
CA GLY A 101 12.61 1.00 9.15
C GLY A 101 13.25 0.85 7.76
N THR A 102 13.36 -0.36 7.22
CA THR A 102 14.09 -0.60 5.96
C THR A 102 13.37 0.00 4.75
N ILE A 103 12.04 -0.06 4.71
CA ILE A 103 11.22 0.56 3.65
C ILE A 103 11.28 2.09 3.73
N LEU A 104 11.24 2.65 4.94
CA LEU A 104 11.35 4.10 5.15
C LEU A 104 12.70 4.62 4.62
N LEU A 105 13.80 3.93 4.96
CA LEU A 105 15.13 4.28 4.49
C LEU A 105 15.25 4.15 2.96
N GLN A 106 14.64 3.14 2.34
CA GLN A 106 14.57 3.08 0.88
C GLN A 106 13.81 4.27 0.29
N ALA A 107 12.65 4.63 0.86
CA ALA A 107 11.87 5.76 0.41
C ALA A 107 12.68 7.08 0.52
N TYR A 108 13.44 7.28 1.60
CA TYR A 108 14.36 8.42 1.73
C TYR A 108 15.37 8.48 0.59
N ASP A 109 16.04 7.38 0.26
CA ASP A 109 17.03 7.36 -0.84
C ASP A 109 16.39 7.50 -2.23
N LYS A 110 15.11 7.14 -2.37
CA LYS A 110 14.34 7.34 -3.61
C LYS A 110 13.96 8.82 -3.80
N VAL A 111 13.47 9.47 -2.75
CA VAL A 111 13.00 10.87 -2.76
C VAL A 111 14.16 11.86 -2.69
N ILE A 112 15.10 11.63 -1.77
CA ILE A 112 16.25 12.49 -1.48
C ILE A 112 17.51 11.68 -1.79
N LYS A 113 17.89 11.69 -3.07
CA LYS A 113 19.02 10.89 -3.58
C LYS A 113 20.29 11.12 -2.76
N GLY A 114 20.89 10.03 -2.27
CA GLY A 114 22.14 10.08 -1.51
C GLY A 114 21.98 10.50 -0.04
N SER A 115 20.74 10.63 0.46
CA SER A 115 20.49 10.93 1.88
C SER A 115 20.85 9.76 2.80
N VAL A 116 20.83 8.52 2.30
CA VAL A 116 20.98 7.32 3.12
C VAL A 116 22.36 6.71 2.98
N ASN A 117 23.10 6.64 4.09
CA ASN A 117 24.32 5.86 4.19
C ASN A 117 23.97 4.39 4.44
N GLN A 118 24.13 3.57 3.40
CA GLN A 118 23.83 2.14 3.41
C GLN A 118 24.62 1.34 4.48
N ARG A 119 25.71 1.89 5.02
CA ARG A 119 26.48 1.25 6.10
C ARG A 119 25.77 1.31 7.46
N HIS A 120 24.84 2.24 7.65
CA HIS A 120 24.08 2.38 8.89
C HIS A 120 22.75 1.61 8.86
N VAL A 121 22.45 0.93 7.74
CA VAL A 121 21.17 0.23 7.55
C VAL A 121 21.31 -1.23 7.97
N ASN A 122 20.56 -1.62 9.00
CA ASN A 122 20.38 -3.02 9.37
C ASN A 122 19.43 -3.70 8.39
N LYS A 123 19.98 -4.54 7.51
CA LYS A 123 19.21 -5.27 6.50
C LYS A 123 18.57 -6.53 7.07
N ARG A 124 17.48 -6.97 6.43
CA ARG A 124 16.86 -8.27 6.71
C ARG A 124 17.89 -9.41 6.53
N PRO A 125 17.92 -10.40 7.44
CA PRO A 125 18.77 -11.57 7.29
C PRO A 125 18.57 -12.30 5.95
N ALA A 126 19.67 -12.70 5.32
CA ALA A 126 19.63 -13.40 4.02
C ALA A 126 18.85 -14.74 4.05
N HIS A 127 18.69 -15.33 5.24
CA HIS A 127 18.03 -16.62 5.44
C HIS A 127 16.52 -16.49 5.73
N GLY A 128 15.91 -15.32 5.51
CA GLY A 128 14.46 -15.15 5.57
C GLY A 128 13.88 -14.91 6.98
N GLY A 129 14.61 -14.19 7.84
CA GLY A 129 14.15 -13.81 9.18
C GLY A 129 13.72 -12.35 9.30
N GLU A 130 13.05 -12.02 10.41
CA GLU A 130 12.76 -10.63 10.77
C GLU A 130 13.99 -9.91 11.32
N VAL A 131 14.02 -8.58 11.16
CA VAL A 131 15.02 -7.75 11.83
C VAL A 131 14.71 -7.73 13.32
N SER A 132 15.70 -7.99 14.17
CA SER A 132 15.48 -7.92 15.62
C SER A 132 15.01 -6.53 16.03
N ARG A 133 14.14 -6.43 17.04
CA ARG A 133 13.58 -5.14 17.49
C ARG A 133 14.66 -4.08 17.75
N PHE A 134 15.80 -4.46 18.36
CA PHE A 134 16.91 -3.54 18.58
C PHE A 134 17.46 -2.93 17.28
N LYS A 135 17.69 -3.77 16.26
CA LYS A 135 18.17 -3.32 14.94
C LYS A 135 17.11 -2.52 14.17
N ALA A 136 15.83 -2.86 14.36
CA ALA A 136 14.71 -2.10 13.82
C ALA A 136 14.67 -0.69 14.42
N VAL A 137 14.85 -0.55 15.74
CA VAL A 137 14.93 0.75 16.42
C VAL A 137 16.12 1.58 15.93
N GLU A 138 17.28 0.96 15.67
CA GLU A 138 18.42 1.67 15.05
C GLU A 138 18.06 2.23 13.66
N ASN A 139 17.40 1.42 12.81
CA ASN A 139 16.95 1.87 11.49
C ASN A 139 15.92 3.00 11.58
N THR A 140 14.92 2.89 12.45
CA THR A 140 13.86 3.90 12.57
C THR A 140 14.39 5.18 13.23
N ASN A 141 15.32 5.08 14.19
CA ASN A 141 16.03 6.27 14.70
C ASN A 141 16.78 6.98 13.58
N TYR A 142 17.47 6.23 12.72
CA TYR A 142 18.16 6.81 11.58
C TYR A 142 17.18 7.49 10.60
N ALA A 143 16.02 6.89 10.33
CA ALA A 143 14.97 7.51 9.52
C ALA A 143 14.46 8.84 10.13
N ILE A 144 14.27 8.90 11.45
CA ILE A 144 13.88 10.13 12.14
C ILE A 144 14.97 11.20 12.06
N GLU A 145 16.24 10.83 12.20
CA GLU A 145 17.38 11.75 12.05
C GLU A 145 17.45 12.34 10.63
N LEU A 146 17.27 11.50 9.60
CA LEU A 146 17.21 11.96 8.21
C LEU A 146 16.05 12.94 7.99
N GLY A 147 14.88 12.66 8.56
CA GLY A 147 13.75 13.58 8.53
C GLY A 147 14.10 14.94 9.14
N LYS A 148 14.68 14.95 10.35
CA LYS A 148 15.09 16.19 11.04
C LYS A 148 16.13 16.98 10.23
N GLN A 149 17.13 16.30 9.65
CA GLN A 149 18.14 16.92 8.79
C GLN A 149 17.54 17.53 7.50
N ASN A 150 16.42 16.99 7.03
CA ASN A 150 15.71 17.47 5.84
C ASN A 150 14.55 18.43 6.15
N GLY A 151 14.49 18.94 7.39
CA GLY A 151 13.55 19.99 7.81
C GLY A 151 12.16 19.47 8.19
N PHE A 152 12.02 18.19 8.50
CA PHE A 152 10.73 17.64 8.96
C PHE A 152 10.49 18.03 10.42
N SER A 153 9.24 18.36 10.73
CA SER A 153 8.78 18.61 12.09
C SER A 153 8.50 17.28 12.77
N LEU A 154 9.52 16.74 13.45
CA LEU A 154 9.48 15.47 14.19
C LEU A 154 9.78 15.70 15.69
N VAL A 155 9.26 16.80 16.25
CA VAL A 155 9.43 17.14 17.67
C VAL A 155 8.69 16.11 18.52
N GLY A 156 9.40 15.48 19.45
CA GLY A 156 8.83 14.46 20.33
C GLY A 156 8.67 13.06 19.72
N ILE A 157 9.00 12.86 18.43
CA ILE A 157 8.93 11.55 17.78
C ILE A 157 10.29 10.84 17.89
N GLN A 158 10.26 9.57 18.28
CA GLN A 158 11.41 8.67 18.42
C GLN A 158 11.30 7.48 17.44
N GLY A 159 12.42 6.83 17.12
CA GLY A 159 12.40 5.65 16.25
C GLY A 159 11.59 4.49 16.85
N ALA A 160 11.63 4.34 18.17
CA ALA A 160 10.85 3.33 18.89
C ALA A 160 9.34 3.45 18.63
N ASP A 161 8.81 4.67 18.48
CA ASP A 161 7.40 4.87 18.16
C ASP A 161 7.01 4.20 16.84
N ILE A 162 7.88 4.30 15.83
CA ILE A 162 7.66 3.69 14.51
C ILE A 162 7.82 2.17 14.60
N THR A 163 8.86 1.69 15.29
CA THR A 163 9.08 0.25 15.47
C THR A 163 7.96 -0.41 16.25
N ASP A 164 7.38 0.28 17.23
CA ASP A 164 6.25 -0.18 18.01
C ASP A 164 4.90 0.12 17.31
N GLY A 165 4.91 0.59 16.05
CA GLY A 165 3.72 0.70 15.19
C GLY A 165 2.74 1.81 15.59
N GLN A 166 3.23 2.91 16.19
CA GLN A 166 2.40 4.06 16.53
C GLN A 166 1.80 4.67 15.26
N ARG A 167 0.50 4.45 15.05
CA ARG A 167 -0.20 4.73 13.79
C ARG A 167 -0.06 6.19 13.35
N THR A 168 -0.46 7.12 14.22
CA THR A 168 -0.44 8.57 13.93
C THR A 168 0.96 9.09 13.63
N LEU A 169 1.97 8.60 14.36
CA LEU A 169 3.36 9.03 14.18
C LEU A 169 3.97 8.47 12.89
N THR A 170 3.60 7.23 12.54
CA THR A 170 3.98 6.61 11.27
C THR A 170 3.37 7.35 10.09
N LEU A 171 2.07 7.63 10.12
CA LEU A 171 1.38 8.44 9.10
C LEU A 171 2.05 9.82 8.95
N GLY A 172 2.32 10.50 10.07
CA GLY A 172 2.95 11.82 10.09
C GLY A 172 4.36 11.85 9.51
N LEU A 173 5.16 10.80 9.72
CA LEU A 173 6.50 10.67 9.13
C LEU A 173 6.41 10.48 7.61
N VAL A 174 5.59 9.53 7.15
CA VAL A 174 5.46 9.21 5.73
C VAL A 174 4.86 10.38 4.95
N TRP A 175 3.90 11.08 5.54
CA TRP A 175 3.34 12.32 5.01
C TRP A 175 4.42 13.38 4.72
N GLN A 176 5.31 13.64 5.68
CA GLN A 176 6.35 14.65 5.50
C GLN A 176 7.34 14.26 4.40
N LEU A 177 7.62 12.96 4.24
CA LEU A 177 8.44 12.47 3.14
C LEU A 177 7.75 12.64 1.78
N MET A 178 6.47 12.29 1.67
CA MET A 178 5.67 12.52 0.46
C MET A 178 5.59 14.02 0.12
N ARG A 179 5.39 14.87 1.12
CA ARG A 179 5.38 16.33 0.93
C ARG A 179 6.73 16.81 0.37
N LYS A 180 7.84 16.30 0.90
CA LYS A 180 9.18 16.65 0.40
C LYS A 180 9.37 16.25 -1.06
N ASP A 181 8.91 15.06 -1.44
CA ASP A 181 8.93 14.56 -2.83
C ASP A 181 8.19 15.50 -3.79
N ILE A 182 6.99 15.94 -3.39
CA ILE A 182 6.17 16.87 -4.15
C ILE A 182 6.87 18.24 -4.29
N THR A 183 7.38 18.80 -3.19
CA THR A 183 8.11 20.08 -3.24
C THR A 183 9.33 19.98 -4.17
N LEU A 184 10.15 18.92 -4.06
CA LEU A 184 11.31 18.73 -4.92
C LEU A 184 10.91 18.60 -6.40
N THR A 185 9.84 17.85 -6.68
CA THR A 185 9.32 17.68 -8.05
C THR A 185 8.83 19.00 -8.63
N LEU A 186 8.09 19.80 -7.86
CA LEU A 186 7.58 21.09 -8.29
C LEU A 186 8.71 22.10 -8.51
N SER A 187 9.71 22.16 -7.64
CA SER A 187 10.90 22.99 -7.84
C SER A 187 11.64 22.62 -9.12
N ALA A 188 11.89 21.33 -9.36
CA ALA A 188 12.55 20.86 -10.57
C ALA A 188 11.75 21.20 -11.84
N LEU A 189 10.42 21.12 -11.80
CA LEU A 189 9.55 21.52 -12.91
C LEU A 189 9.55 23.03 -13.14
N ALA A 190 9.47 23.83 -12.07
CA ALA A 190 9.53 25.29 -12.16
C ALA A 190 10.84 25.74 -12.82
N GLN A 191 11.97 25.17 -12.38
CA GLN A 191 13.29 25.43 -12.96
C GLN A 191 13.33 25.08 -14.46
N ARG A 192 12.80 23.92 -14.86
CA ARG A 192 12.74 23.50 -16.28
C ARG A 192 11.88 24.41 -17.14
N LEU A 193 10.81 24.98 -16.58
CA LEU A 193 9.89 25.86 -17.28
C LEU A 193 10.29 27.34 -17.21
N GLY A 194 11.42 27.67 -16.56
CA GLY A 194 11.84 29.05 -16.33
C GLY A 194 10.86 29.85 -15.47
N LYS A 195 10.04 29.16 -14.67
CA LYS A 195 9.07 29.77 -13.75
C LYS A 195 9.68 29.90 -12.37
N ARG A 196 9.21 30.87 -11.60
CA ARG A 196 9.62 31.05 -10.20
C ARG A 196 9.26 29.80 -9.39
N GLU A 197 10.16 29.39 -8.51
CA GLU A 197 9.89 28.31 -7.55
C GLU A 197 8.67 28.67 -6.68
N ILE A 198 7.78 27.69 -6.52
CA ILE A 198 6.63 27.79 -5.63
C ILE A 198 7.13 27.48 -4.22
N THR A 199 7.01 28.43 -3.30
CA THR A 199 7.41 28.19 -1.91
C THR A 199 6.34 27.40 -1.15
N ASP A 200 6.73 26.69 -0.10
CA ASP A 200 5.81 25.97 0.79
C ASP A 200 4.69 26.87 1.36
N SER A 201 5.00 28.15 1.57
CA SER A 201 4.05 29.19 2.00
C SER A 201 3.05 29.58 0.90
N GLU A 202 3.46 29.54 -0.37
CA GLU A 202 2.61 29.84 -1.53
C GLU A 202 1.72 28.67 -1.92
N MET A 203 2.18 27.45 -1.64
CA MET A 203 1.44 26.23 -1.92
C MET A 203 0.26 26.02 -0.95
N GLY A 204 0.16 26.81 0.13
CA GLY A 204 -0.98 26.79 1.05
C GLY A 204 -1.21 25.44 1.75
N LEU A 205 -0.24 24.51 1.70
CA LEU A 205 -0.43 23.11 2.06
C LEU A 205 -0.83 22.90 3.52
N LYS A 206 -0.27 23.71 4.43
CA LYS A 206 -0.64 23.69 5.84
C LYS A 206 -2.09 24.09 6.05
N LYS A 207 -2.57 25.05 5.26
CA LYS A 207 -3.95 25.54 5.28
C LYS A 207 -4.90 24.53 4.65
N MET A 208 -4.54 23.96 3.50
CA MET A 208 -5.30 22.87 2.85
C MET A 208 -5.42 21.61 3.71
N TRP A 209 -4.35 21.19 4.38
CA TRP A 209 -4.42 20.04 5.29
C TRP A 209 -5.34 20.30 6.49
N VAL A 210 -5.23 21.48 7.10
CA VAL A 210 -6.03 21.85 8.29
C VAL A 210 -7.49 22.16 7.95
N GLU A 211 -7.77 22.74 6.78
CA GLU A 211 -9.12 23.21 6.41
C GLU A 211 -9.86 22.24 5.49
N GLU A 212 -9.17 21.53 4.59
CA GLU A 212 -9.79 20.73 3.52
C GLU A 212 -9.39 19.24 3.54
N GLY A 213 -8.47 18.85 4.44
CA GLY A 213 -7.91 17.51 4.53
C GLY A 213 -7.40 16.99 3.18
N TRP A 214 -7.49 15.68 2.99
CA TRP A 214 -7.09 15.00 1.76
C TRP A 214 -7.86 15.46 0.50
N ARG A 215 -9.12 15.90 0.63
CA ARG A 215 -9.97 16.30 -0.50
C ARG A 215 -9.51 17.61 -1.14
N GLY A 216 -9.06 18.56 -0.35
CA GLY A 216 -8.44 19.78 -0.86
C GLY A 216 -7.16 19.49 -1.62
N PHE A 217 -6.33 18.61 -1.05
CA PHE A 217 -5.03 18.23 -1.59
C PHE A 217 -5.07 17.54 -2.97
N MET A 218 -6.11 16.74 -3.23
CA MET A 218 -6.32 16.08 -4.52
C MET A 218 -6.98 16.97 -5.58
N ARG A 219 -7.38 18.20 -5.22
CA ARG A 219 -8.04 19.14 -6.12
C ARG A 219 -7.00 19.83 -7.00
N GLY A 220 -6.75 19.26 -8.19
CA GLY A 220 -5.81 19.78 -9.19
C GLY A 220 -4.60 18.88 -9.47
N ASN A 221 -4.37 17.84 -8.67
CA ASN A 221 -3.34 16.81 -8.89
C ASN A 221 -3.85 15.62 -9.74
N GLY A 222 -5.05 15.77 -10.32
CA GLY A 222 -5.73 14.74 -11.10
C GLY A 222 -4.91 14.24 -12.28
N THR A 223 -4.15 15.10 -12.96
CA THR A 223 -3.42 14.74 -14.19
C THR A 223 -2.20 13.82 -13.94
N ASN A 224 -1.52 13.95 -12.79
CA ASN A 224 -0.45 13.03 -12.38
C ASN A 224 -1.03 11.72 -11.82
N CYS A 225 -2.14 11.80 -11.08
CA CYS A 225 -2.88 10.61 -10.63
C CYS A 225 -3.44 9.82 -11.82
N ILE A 226 -3.93 10.47 -12.88
CA ILE A 226 -4.46 9.84 -14.11
C ILE A 226 -3.40 8.99 -14.84
N ARG A 227 -2.11 9.31 -14.69
CA ARG A 227 -1.02 8.47 -15.24
C ARG A 227 -0.75 7.21 -14.40
N ILE A 228 -1.14 7.20 -13.12
CA ILE A 228 -0.97 6.12 -12.14
C ILE A 228 -2.24 5.24 -12.06
N VAL A 229 -3.40 5.81 -12.35
CA VAL A 229 -4.73 5.18 -12.27
C VAL A 229 -4.99 4.01 -13.26
N PRO A 230 -4.29 3.78 -14.39
CA PRO A 230 -4.67 2.68 -15.28
C PRO A 230 -4.57 1.29 -14.65
N TYR A 231 -3.67 1.09 -13.67
CA TYR A 231 -3.52 -0.21 -13.01
C TYR A 231 -4.51 -0.38 -11.85
N SER A 232 -4.67 0.66 -11.03
CA SER A 232 -5.57 0.64 -9.86
C SER A 232 -7.04 0.77 -10.20
N ALA A 233 -7.43 1.42 -11.32
CA ALA A 233 -8.82 1.50 -11.76
C ALA A 233 -9.40 0.14 -12.18
N VAL A 234 -8.57 -0.75 -12.72
CA VAL A 234 -8.99 -2.11 -13.07
C VAL A 234 -9.26 -2.93 -11.81
N GLN A 235 -8.42 -2.79 -10.77
CA GLN A 235 -8.65 -3.41 -9.45
C GLN A 235 -9.78 -2.74 -8.65
N PHE A 236 -9.96 -1.43 -8.74
CA PHE A 236 -10.99 -0.69 -8.00
C PHE A 236 -12.37 -0.81 -8.64
N GLY A 237 -12.44 -0.91 -9.97
CA GLY A 237 -13.68 -1.22 -10.69
C GLY A 237 -14.20 -2.62 -10.36
N SER A 238 -13.29 -3.59 -10.21
CA SER A 238 -13.63 -4.94 -9.78
C SER A 238 -14.03 -5.02 -8.30
N TYR A 239 -13.38 -4.24 -7.42
CA TYR A 239 -13.70 -4.22 -5.98
C TYR A 239 -15.02 -3.50 -5.64
N ASN A 240 -15.37 -2.42 -6.35
CA ASN A 240 -16.65 -1.72 -6.10
C ASN A 240 -17.86 -2.40 -6.75
N PHE A 241 -17.66 -3.11 -7.87
CA PHE A 241 -18.69 -3.99 -8.38
C PHE A 241 -19.04 -5.09 -7.36
N TYR A 242 -18.05 -5.56 -6.60
CA TYR A 242 -18.19 -6.56 -5.55
C TYR A 242 -19.00 -6.14 -4.32
N LYS A 243 -19.11 -4.83 -4.06
CA LYS A 243 -19.85 -4.30 -2.90
C LYS A 243 -21.29 -3.90 -3.21
N ARG A 244 -21.70 -3.97 -4.49
CA ARG A 244 -23.03 -3.52 -4.94
C ARG A 244 -23.87 -4.64 -5.60
N VAL A 245 -23.38 -5.88 -5.57
CA VAL A 245 -24.15 -7.07 -5.95
C VAL A 245 -24.18 -8.00 -4.77
#